data_AF-A0ABD6XVA9-F1
#
_entry.id   AF-A0ABD6XVA9-F1
#
_cell.length_a   1.000
_cell.length_b   1.000
_cell.length_c   1.000
_cell.angle_alpha   90.00
_cell.angle_beta   90.00
_cell.angle_gamma   90.00
#
_symmetry.space_group_name_H-M   'P 1'
#
loop_
_entity.id
_entity.type
_entity.pdbx_description
1 polymer ?
#
loop_
_entity_poly.entity_id
_entity_poly.type
_entity_poly.pdbx_seq_one_letter_code
_entity_poly.pdbx_strand_id
1 'polypeptide(L)'
;MKNSMRFSGFFVSLFLITCVDKARASASIECTANHDLQGCVESAARAGGGIVHLTPQTYFLEKSLELASNVALEGTGPQSVITWSASVASRINAPLLHATAVTHVAIKDVKLVGTIDQRPESQDLRNDQIGLFFDCSGDPTAGEKTSCSDITLQNVEVEDSSDGIHIKGAEHVTATDLKLHNNGNTLKDYFHNIYLRRVADVRLIQTSKNSGGFYASPRGHGIRGSHMTNVYMSNLEVYDNADYGIHMDTVSNVRLHSLHVYHNCLSKKQGCVEVKCFGPQCDVNVNAPAE
;
A
#
# COMPACT_ATOMS: atom_id res chain seq x y z
N MET A 1 1.14 71.61 -51.77
CA MET A 1 1.94 70.84 -50.78
C MET A 1 1.07 70.54 -49.56
N LYS A 2 0.57 69.31 -49.43
CA LYS A 2 0.12 68.72 -48.15
C LYS A 2 -0.08 67.21 -48.35
N ASN A 3 0.52 66.46 -47.43
CA ASN A 3 0.88 65.06 -47.51
C ASN A 3 -0.31 64.09 -47.54
N SER A 4 -0.17 63.04 -48.34
CA SER A 4 -0.93 61.80 -48.23
C SER A 4 -0.38 60.94 -47.08
N MET A 5 -1.20 60.62 -46.08
CA MET A 5 -0.93 59.52 -45.14
C MET A 5 -1.67 58.27 -45.63
N ARG A 6 -0.91 57.25 -46.04
CA ARG A 6 -1.41 55.89 -46.27
C ARG A 6 -1.23 55.09 -44.97
N PHE A 7 -2.33 54.61 -44.40
CA PHE A 7 -2.31 53.61 -43.35
C PHE A 7 -2.10 52.23 -43.98
N SER A 8 -0.97 51.58 -43.67
CA SER A 8 -0.69 50.20 -44.02
C SER A 8 -1.29 49.30 -42.93
N GLY A 9 -2.34 48.55 -43.27
CA GLY A 9 -2.93 47.55 -42.37
C GLY A 9 -2.06 46.31 -42.29
N PHE A 10 -1.51 46.04 -41.11
CA PHE A 10 -0.76 44.84 -40.80
C PHE A 10 -1.76 43.73 -40.42
N PHE A 11 -1.99 42.75 -41.29
CA PHE A 11 -2.76 41.55 -40.94
C PHE A 11 -1.86 40.61 -40.14
N VAL A 12 -2.13 40.48 -38.83
CA VAL A 12 -1.56 39.44 -38.00
C VAL A 12 -2.47 38.21 -38.10
N SER A 13 -2.04 37.19 -38.85
CA SER A 13 -2.68 35.88 -38.82
C SER A 13 -2.33 35.19 -37.49
N LEU A 14 -3.29 35.21 -36.57
CA LEU A 14 -3.22 34.48 -35.32
C LEU A 14 -3.45 32.99 -35.61
N PHE A 15 -2.40 32.19 -35.71
CA PHE A 15 -2.50 30.73 -35.72
C PHE A 15 -2.94 30.27 -34.32
N LEU A 16 -4.24 29.96 -34.18
CA LEU A 16 -4.76 29.18 -33.06
C LEU A 16 -4.18 27.77 -33.16
N ILE A 17 -3.09 27.53 -32.43
CA ILE A 17 -2.66 26.16 -32.11
C ILE A 17 -3.68 25.64 -31.11
N THR A 18 -4.70 24.94 -31.60
CA THR A 18 -5.57 24.14 -30.75
C THR A 18 -4.73 22.99 -30.21
N CYS A 19 -4.27 23.09 -28.97
CA CYS A 19 -3.86 21.93 -28.19
C CYS A 19 -5.10 21.04 -28.05
N VAL A 20 -5.27 20.13 -29.00
CA VAL A 20 -6.15 18.99 -28.81
C VAL A 20 -5.42 18.13 -27.79
N ASP A 21 -5.75 18.30 -26.52
CA ASP A 21 -5.48 17.32 -25.49
C ASP A 21 -6.20 16.05 -25.94
N LYS A 22 -5.48 15.22 -26.72
CA LYS A 22 -5.88 13.84 -26.92
C LYS A 22 -5.83 13.25 -25.51
N ALA A 23 -6.99 13.13 -24.87
CA ALA A 23 -7.19 12.23 -23.77
C ALA A 23 -6.63 10.87 -24.24
N ARG A 24 -5.41 10.54 -23.82
CA ARG A 24 -4.83 9.24 -24.11
C ARG A 24 -5.77 8.25 -23.45
N ALA A 25 -6.34 7.35 -24.23
CA ALA A 25 -7.10 6.24 -23.68
C ALA A 25 -6.19 5.54 -22.67
N SER A 26 -6.66 5.40 -21.43
CA SER A 26 -5.98 4.63 -20.39
C SER A 26 -5.62 3.27 -20.96
N ALA A 27 -4.36 2.86 -20.86
CA ALA A 27 -3.97 1.55 -21.38
C ALA A 27 -4.73 0.45 -20.62
N SER A 28 -5.08 -0.62 -21.32
CA SER A 28 -5.71 -1.81 -20.76
C SER A 28 -4.91 -3.00 -21.25
N ILE A 29 -4.12 -3.60 -20.37
CA ILE A 29 -3.15 -4.64 -20.70
C ILE A 29 -3.53 -5.92 -19.99
N GLU A 30 -3.82 -6.97 -20.75
CA GLU A 30 -4.00 -8.31 -20.19
C GLU A 30 -2.62 -8.98 -19.99
N CYS A 31 -2.29 -9.29 -18.74
CA CYS A 31 -1.07 -10.00 -18.36
C CYS A 31 -1.43 -11.46 -18.06
N THR A 32 -0.71 -12.41 -18.68
CA THR A 32 -0.99 -13.85 -18.61
C THR A 32 0.29 -14.62 -18.28
N ALA A 33 0.24 -15.95 -18.14
CA ALA A 33 1.39 -16.77 -17.70
C ALA A 33 2.63 -16.63 -18.59
N ASN A 34 2.45 -16.28 -19.86
CA ASN A 34 3.55 -16.14 -20.82
C ASN A 34 4.14 -14.73 -20.83
N HIS A 35 3.56 -13.80 -20.08
CA HIS A 35 4.05 -12.43 -20.01
C HIS A 35 5.00 -12.25 -18.81
N ASP A 36 6.04 -11.45 -19.02
CA ASP A 36 6.79 -10.86 -17.93
C ASP A 36 5.92 -9.79 -17.24
N LEU A 37 5.62 -10.01 -15.95
CA LEU A 37 4.75 -9.12 -15.19
C LEU A 37 5.32 -7.71 -15.08
N GLN A 38 6.65 -7.57 -14.95
CA GLN A 38 7.29 -6.25 -14.97
C GLN A 38 7.09 -5.58 -16.33
N GLY A 39 7.27 -6.31 -17.43
CA GLY A 39 7.00 -5.84 -18.78
C GLY A 39 5.56 -5.36 -19.01
N CYS A 40 4.55 -6.01 -18.41
CA CYS A 40 3.16 -5.55 -18.43
C CYS A 40 3.00 -4.18 -17.75
N VAL A 41 3.54 -4.03 -16.52
CA VAL A 41 3.49 -2.78 -15.74
C VAL A 41 4.22 -1.65 -16.48
N GLU A 42 5.41 -1.91 -17.00
CA GLU A 42 6.17 -0.91 -17.76
C GLU A 42 5.46 -0.51 -19.06
N SER A 43 4.74 -1.43 -19.69
CA SER A 43 3.98 -1.12 -20.91
C SER A 43 2.80 -0.19 -20.61
N ALA A 44 2.10 -0.39 -19.50
CA ALA A 44 1.06 0.54 -19.04
C ALA A 44 1.67 1.91 -18.69
N ALA A 45 2.79 1.93 -17.97
CA ALA A 45 3.49 3.16 -17.61
C ALA A 45 3.96 3.95 -18.85
N ARG A 46 4.56 3.27 -19.85
CA ARG A 46 4.99 3.90 -21.13
C ARG A 46 3.82 4.49 -21.93
N ALA A 47 2.62 3.94 -21.78
CA ALA A 47 1.41 4.48 -22.40
C ALA A 47 0.88 5.74 -21.68
N GLY A 48 1.47 6.12 -20.54
CA GLY A 48 1.04 7.23 -19.69
C GLY A 48 0.16 6.82 -18.52
N GLY A 49 0.05 5.52 -18.24
CA GLY A 49 -0.83 4.95 -17.23
C GLY A 49 -1.81 3.94 -17.83
N GLY A 50 -2.48 3.19 -16.96
CA GLY A 50 -3.40 2.15 -17.38
C GLY A 50 -3.70 1.11 -16.33
N ILE A 51 -4.47 0.11 -16.72
CA ILE A 51 -4.78 -1.07 -15.92
C ILE A 51 -4.03 -2.26 -16.51
N VAL A 52 -3.32 -2.98 -15.65
CA VAL A 52 -2.75 -4.30 -15.92
C VAL A 52 -3.69 -5.33 -15.29
N HIS A 53 -4.44 -6.04 -16.14
CA HIS A 53 -5.35 -7.10 -15.74
C HIS A 53 -4.58 -8.41 -15.60
N LEU A 54 -4.58 -8.99 -14.40
CA LEU A 54 -3.97 -10.29 -14.12
C LEU A 54 -5.00 -11.39 -14.29
N THR A 55 -4.76 -12.30 -15.23
CA THR A 55 -5.57 -13.53 -15.33
C THR A 55 -5.46 -14.39 -14.08
N PRO A 56 -6.45 -15.25 -13.77
CA PRO A 56 -6.42 -16.14 -12.62
C PRO A 56 -5.31 -17.21 -12.74
N GLN A 57 -4.19 -16.99 -12.06
CA GLN A 57 -3.02 -17.88 -12.03
C GLN A 57 -1.99 -17.42 -10.97
N THR A 58 -0.89 -18.15 -10.85
CA THR A 58 0.29 -17.75 -10.06
C THR A 58 1.37 -17.11 -10.95
N TYR A 59 1.79 -15.90 -10.60
CA TYR A 59 2.91 -15.17 -11.18
C TYR A 59 4.14 -15.35 -10.28
N PHE A 60 5.19 -15.95 -10.83
CA PHE A 60 6.43 -16.21 -10.10
C PHE A 60 7.47 -15.13 -10.39
N LEU A 61 7.92 -14.45 -9.35
CA LEU A 61 8.93 -13.41 -9.42
C LEU A 61 10.32 -13.95 -9.07
N GLU A 62 11.35 -13.44 -9.75
CA GLU A 62 12.77 -13.67 -9.37
C GLU A 62 13.41 -12.41 -8.75
N LYS A 63 12.72 -11.28 -8.83
CA LYS A 63 13.05 -9.95 -8.30
C LYS A 63 11.75 -9.19 -8.03
N SER A 64 11.81 -8.12 -7.23
CA SER A 64 10.66 -7.27 -6.92
C SER A 64 9.97 -6.76 -8.20
N LEU A 65 8.64 -6.70 -8.16
CA LEU A 65 7.83 -5.99 -9.15
C LEU A 65 7.80 -4.51 -8.78
N GLU A 66 8.44 -3.69 -9.59
CA GLU A 66 8.47 -2.24 -9.41
C GLU A 66 7.17 -1.63 -9.94
N LEU A 67 6.43 -0.98 -9.05
CA LEU A 67 5.19 -0.27 -9.36
C LEU A 67 5.50 1.08 -10.04
N ALA A 68 4.55 1.57 -10.83
CA ALA A 68 4.70 2.82 -11.56
C ALA A 68 3.50 3.74 -11.33
N SER A 69 3.73 5.05 -11.43
CA SER A 69 2.65 6.05 -11.32
C SER A 69 1.58 5.84 -12.40
N ASN A 70 0.33 6.16 -12.06
CA ASN A 70 -0.84 6.03 -12.94
C ASN A 70 -1.11 4.60 -13.42
N VAL A 71 -0.57 3.58 -12.76
CA VAL A 71 -0.79 2.18 -13.09
C VAL A 71 -1.63 1.50 -12.00
N ALA A 72 -2.68 0.81 -12.44
CA ALA A 72 -3.44 -0.11 -11.64
C ALA A 72 -3.04 -1.56 -11.96
N LEU A 73 -2.92 -2.38 -10.92
CA LEU A 73 -2.78 -3.82 -11.02
C LEU A 73 -4.08 -4.46 -10.51
N GLU A 74 -4.82 -5.15 -11.38
CA GLU A 74 -6.14 -5.67 -11.07
C GLU A 74 -6.20 -7.16 -11.38
N GLY A 75 -6.39 -7.99 -10.35
CA GLY A 75 -6.56 -9.43 -10.49
C GLY A 75 -8.02 -9.86 -10.44
N THR A 76 -8.24 -11.13 -10.11
CA THR A 76 -9.56 -11.73 -9.97
C THR A 76 -9.78 -12.32 -8.56
N GLY A 77 -9.12 -11.73 -7.57
CA GLY A 77 -9.19 -12.08 -6.16
C GLY A 77 -8.12 -13.10 -5.76
N PRO A 78 -8.44 -14.10 -4.92
CA PRO A 78 -7.46 -15.05 -4.41
C PRO A 78 -6.86 -15.97 -5.49
N GLN A 79 -7.37 -15.92 -6.72
CA GLN A 79 -6.88 -16.69 -7.86
C GLN A 79 -5.74 -16.00 -8.62
N SER A 80 -5.55 -14.69 -8.46
CA SER A 80 -4.42 -13.95 -9.03
C SER A 80 -3.34 -13.81 -7.97
N VAL A 81 -2.42 -14.79 -7.93
CA VAL A 81 -1.40 -14.92 -6.89
C VAL A 81 -0.05 -14.42 -7.40
N ILE A 82 0.64 -13.57 -6.63
CA ILE A 82 2.04 -13.17 -6.91
C ILE A 82 2.92 -13.72 -5.78
N THR A 83 3.98 -14.45 -6.15
CA THR A 83 4.90 -15.08 -5.18
C THR A 83 6.31 -15.22 -5.76
N TRP A 84 7.26 -15.67 -4.94
CA TRP A 84 8.62 -15.94 -5.36
C TRP A 84 8.73 -17.26 -6.14
N SER A 85 9.54 -17.27 -7.20
CA SER A 85 9.90 -18.49 -7.89
C SER A 85 10.70 -19.42 -6.97
N ALA A 86 10.60 -20.74 -7.18
CA ALA A 86 11.35 -21.72 -6.40
C ALA A 86 12.88 -21.53 -6.47
N SER A 87 13.40 -20.89 -7.53
CA SER A 87 14.84 -20.62 -7.72
C SER A 87 15.39 -19.54 -6.77
N VAL A 88 14.53 -18.68 -6.23
CA VAL A 88 14.91 -17.58 -5.31
C VAL A 88 14.23 -17.68 -3.95
N ALA A 89 13.12 -18.43 -3.84
CA ALA A 89 12.22 -18.47 -2.70
C ALA A 89 12.88 -18.69 -1.33
N SER A 90 13.99 -19.44 -1.23
CA SER A 90 14.66 -19.72 0.06
C SER A 90 15.71 -18.67 0.48
N ARG A 91 16.06 -17.73 -0.41
CA ARG A 91 17.18 -16.80 -0.21
C ARG A 91 16.84 -15.34 -0.45
N ILE A 92 15.77 -15.06 -1.18
CA ILE A 92 15.38 -13.68 -1.50
C ILE A 92 14.93 -12.93 -0.25
N ASN A 93 15.53 -11.77 -0.04
CA ASN A 93 15.23 -10.84 1.05
C ASN A 93 14.93 -9.48 0.42
N ALA A 94 13.76 -9.39 -0.21
CA ALA A 94 13.30 -8.22 -0.93
C ALA A 94 11.76 -8.22 -0.95
N PRO A 95 11.09 -7.07 -1.12
CA PRO A 95 9.63 -6.99 -1.22
C PRO A 95 9.11 -7.66 -2.50
N LEU A 96 7.91 -8.26 -2.48
CA LEU A 96 7.27 -8.75 -3.72
C LEU A 96 6.93 -7.57 -4.64
N LEU A 97 6.16 -6.60 -4.12
CA LEU A 97 5.81 -5.37 -4.82
C LEU A 97 6.49 -4.18 -4.14
N HIS A 98 7.08 -3.29 -4.94
CA HIS A 98 7.91 -2.21 -4.44
C HIS A 98 7.68 -0.89 -5.16
N ALA A 99 7.78 0.22 -4.42
CA ALA A 99 7.79 1.57 -4.96
C ALA A 99 8.52 2.54 -4.03
N THR A 100 9.19 3.55 -4.60
CA THR A 100 9.89 4.61 -3.82
C THR A 100 9.36 6.02 -4.11
N ALA A 101 8.75 6.24 -5.27
CA ALA A 101 8.11 7.51 -5.62
C ALA A 101 7.05 7.28 -6.71
N VAL A 102 5.78 7.21 -6.32
CA VAL A 102 4.66 6.92 -7.22
C VAL A 102 3.39 7.67 -6.84
N THR A 103 2.61 8.06 -7.84
CA THR A 103 1.30 8.72 -7.65
C THR A 103 0.23 7.96 -8.42
N HIS A 104 -1.01 7.95 -7.92
CA HIS A 104 -2.16 7.28 -8.56
C HIS A 104 -1.89 5.80 -8.85
N VAL A 105 -1.62 5.03 -7.79
CA VAL A 105 -1.40 3.59 -7.88
C VAL A 105 -2.59 2.85 -7.30
N ALA A 106 -3.07 1.83 -8.00
CA ALA A 106 -4.11 0.95 -7.49
C ALA A 106 -3.67 -0.52 -7.53
N ILE A 107 -3.94 -1.26 -6.45
CA ILE A 107 -3.78 -2.71 -6.42
C ILE A 107 -5.10 -3.30 -5.95
N LYS A 108 -5.70 -4.15 -6.79
CA LYS A 108 -7.04 -4.67 -6.56
C LYS A 108 -7.11 -6.16 -6.81
N ASP A 109 -7.82 -6.88 -5.95
CA ASP A 109 -8.20 -8.27 -6.20
C ASP A 109 -6.99 -9.19 -6.46
N VAL A 110 -5.96 -9.08 -5.60
CA VAL A 110 -4.69 -9.82 -5.73
C VAL A 110 -4.32 -10.46 -4.39
N LYS A 111 -3.72 -11.64 -4.47
CA LYS A 111 -3.08 -12.31 -3.33
C LYS A 111 -1.55 -12.28 -3.48
N LEU A 112 -0.85 -11.82 -2.45
CA LEU A 112 0.61 -11.81 -2.35
C LEU A 112 1.04 -12.88 -1.33
N VAL A 113 1.94 -13.78 -1.73
CA VAL A 113 2.38 -14.88 -0.87
C VAL A 113 3.90 -14.84 -0.76
N GLY A 114 4.38 -14.47 0.43
CA GLY A 114 5.79 -14.60 0.78
C GLY A 114 6.19 -16.06 1.00
N THR A 115 7.41 -16.26 1.47
CA THR A 115 8.01 -17.57 1.71
C THR A 115 8.73 -17.61 3.06
N ILE A 116 8.44 -16.66 3.96
CA ILE A 116 8.95 -16.69 5.33
C ILE A 116 8.37 -17.90 6.04
N ASP A 117 9.23 -18.66 6.72
CA ASP A 117 8.79 -19.74 7.59
C ASP A 117 8.14 -19.13 8.85
N GLN A 118 6.81 -19.22 8.94
CA GLN A 118 6.02 -18.64 10.02
C GLN A 118 5.96 -19.50 11.28
N ARG A 119 6.56 -20.71 11.28
CA ARG A 119 6.53 -21.61 12.43
C ARG A 119 7.17 -20.96 13.68
N PRO A 120 6.70 -21.26 14.91
CA PRO A 120 7.21 -20.63 16.13
C PRO A 120 8.72 -20.77 16.34
N GLU A 121 9.32 -21.87 15.88
CA GLU A 121 10.74 -22.18 15.98
C GLU A 121 11.61 -21.63 14.84
N SER A 122 10.99 -21.05 13.80
CA SER A 122 11.67 -20.49 12.64
C SER A 122 12.84 -19.58 13.04
N GLN A 123 13.92 -19.66 12.27
CA GLN A 123 15.12 -18.82 12.36
C GLN A 123 15.32 -18.01 11.06
N ASP A 124 14.24 -17.79 10.31
CA ASP A 124 14.30 -16.98 9.10
C ASP A 124 14.67 -15.53 9.45
N LEU A 125 15.66 -14.95 8.78
CA LEU A 125 16.14 -13.58 9.04
C LEU A 125 15.90 -12.64 7.85
N ARG A 126 15.08 -13.06 6.89
CA ARG A 126 14.76 -12.29 5.69
C ARG A 126 13.72 -11.19 5.99
N ASN A 127 14.21 -10.17 6.69
CA ASN A 127 13.44 -9.06 7.24
C ASN A 127 12.85 -8.12 6.18
N ASP A 128 13.43 -8.09 4.99
CA ASP A 128 12.99 -7.25 3.87
C ASP A 128 12.05 -8.01 2.93
N GLN A 129 11.67 -9.25 3.26
CA GLN A 129 10.70 -10.03 2.49
C GLN A 129 9.26 -9.58 2.76
N ILE A 130 8.95 -8.37 2.34
CA ILE A 130 7.66 -7.71 2.56
C ILE A 130 6.70 -8.05 1.40
N GLY A 131 5.41 -8.19 1.66
CA GLY A 131 4.44 -8.41 0.58
C GLY A 131 4.32 -7.19 -0.34
N LEU A 132 3.95 -6.04 0.23
CA LEU A 132 3.86 -4.77 -0.49
C LEU A 132 4.60 -3.67 0.27
N PHE A 133 5.61 -3.07 -0.37
CA PHE A 133 6.41 -2.01 0.25
C PHE A 133 6.40 -0.73 -0.58
N PHE A 134 5.74 0.30 -0.06
CA PHE A 134 5.94 1.68 -0.48
C PHE A 134 7.04 2.29 0.40
N ASP A 135 8.30 2.22 -0.03
CA ASP A 135 9.46 2.79 0.65
C ASP A 135 9.67 4.26 0.26
N CYS A 136 8.63 5.06 0.45
CA CYS A 136 8.65 6.44 -0.02
C CYS A 136 9.33 7.35 1.01
N SER A 137 10.00 8.37 0.52
CA SER A 137 10.65 9.39 1.33
C SER A 137 9.59 10.28 1.99
N GLY A 138 9.90 10.81 3.18
CA GLY A 138 9.04 11.77 3.88
C GLY A 138 9.58 12.10 5.27
N ASP A 139 9.31 13.33 5.72
CA ASP A 139 9.68 13.83 7.05
C ASP A 139 8.40 14.10 7.87
N PRO A 140 8.20 13.40 9.00
CA PRO A 140 6.98 13.55 9.81
C PRO A 140 6.99 14.80 10.68
N THR A 141 8.13 15.44 10.83
CA THR A 141 8.32 16.63 11.67
C THR A 141 8.24 17.93 10.87
N ALA A 142 8.46 17.84 9.55
CA ALA A 142 8.51 19.00 8.67
C ALA A 142 7.21 19.25 7.88
N GLY A 143 6.23 18.34 7.93
CA GLY A 143 4.93 18.55 7.30
C GLY A 143 4.92 18.66 5.76
N GLU A 144 6.00 18.29 5.05
CA GLU A 144 6.01 18.28 3.58
C GLU A 144 6.85 17.16 2.92
N LYS A 145 6.29 16.68 1.80
CA LYS A 145 6.80 15.75 0.75
C LYS A 145 6.94 14.28 1.15
N THR A 146 5.78 13.64 1.21
CA THR A 146 5.62 12.22 0.90
C THR A 146 5.93 12.01 -0.59
N SER A 147 6.84 11.10 -0.95
CA SER A 147 7.12 10.83 -2.37
C SER A 147 6.10 9.91 -3.02
N CYS A 148 5.12 9.42 -2.25
CA CYS A 148 3.98 8.68 -2.76
C CYS A 148 2.64 9.32 -2.40
N SER A 149 1.69 9.29 -3.33
CA SER A 149 0.33 9.81 -3.11
C SER A 149 -0.72 8.99 -3.85
N ASP A 150 -1.97 9.11 -3.41
CA ASP A 150 -3.15 8.59 -4.11
C ASP A 150 -3.05 7.08 -4.35
N ILE A 151 -2.92 6.33 -3.24
CA ILE A 151 -2.76 4.88 -3.22
C ILE A 151 -4.10 4.24 -2.89
N THR A 152 -4.56 3.36 -3.78
CA THR A 152 -5.77 2.55 -3.58
C THR A 152 -5.41 1.07 -3.43
N LEU A 153 -5.79 0.46 -2.32
CA LEU A 153 -5.67 -0.98 -2.10
C LEU A 153 -7.07 -1.55 -1.88
N GLN A 154 -7.49 -2.55 -2.65
CA GLN A 154 -8.83 -3.11 -2.54
C GLN A 154 -8.81 -4.63 -2.64
N ASN A 155 -9.37 -5.33 -1.66
CA ASN A 155 -9.42 -6.80 -1.66
C ASN A 155 -8.03 -7.42 -1.92
N VAL A 156 -7.04 -6.96 -1.15
CA VAL A 156 -5.66 -7.45 -1.23
C VAL A 156 -5.40 -8.39 -0.06
N GLU A 157 -5.00 -9.62 -0.37
CA GLU A 157 -4.58 -10.62 0.61
C GLU A 157 -3.05 -10.70 0.65
N VAL A 158 -2.46 -10.73 1.84
CA VAL A 158 -1.01 -10.94 2.00
C VAL A 158 -0.73 -11.91 3.14
N GLU A 159 0.10 -12.93 2.85
CA GLU A 159 0.58 -13.87 3.85
C GLU A 159 2.05 -14.25 3.70
N ASP A 160 2.58 -14.88 4.75
CA ASP A 160 3.91 -15.49 4.82
C ASP A 160 5.07 -14.52 4.50
N SER A 161 4.88 -13.24 4.84
CA SER A 161 5.87 -12.17 4.64
C SER A 161 6.45 -11.69 5.98
N SER A 162 7.53 -10.90 5.95
CA SER A 162 8.05 -10.23 7.15
C SER A 162 7.03 -9.17 7.59
N ASP A 163 6.85 -8.10 6.83
CA ASP A 163 5.63 -7.28 6.88
C ASP A 163 4.66 -7.73 5.77
N GLY A 164 3.36 -7.75 6.06
CA GLY A 164 2.36 -7.94 5.00
C GLY A 164 2.38 -6.73 4.05
N ILE A 165 2.05 -5.57 4.61
CA ILE A 165 2.13 -4.29 3.89
C ILE A 165 2.90 -3.27 4.72
N HIS A 166 3.88 -2.60 4.12
CA HIS A 166 4.57 -1.47 4.73
C HIS A 166 4.40 -0.24 3.83
N ILE A 167 3.81 0.82 4.37
CA ILE A 167 3.66 2.10 3.68
C ILE A 167 4.42 3.16 4.46
N LYS A 168 5.40 3.76 3.78
CA LYS A 168 6.26 4.79 4.33
C LYS A 168 6.18 6.04 3.47
N GLY A 169 6.06 7.22 4.08
CA GLY A 169 6.18 8.49 3.37
C GLY A 169 5.13 8.66 2.27
N ALA A 170 3.85 8.42 2.59
CA ALA A 170 2.74 8.49 1.64
C ALA A 170 1.58 9.37 2.13
N GLU A 171 0.77 9.89 1.21
CA GLU A 171 -0.49 10.60 1.52
C GLU A 171 -1.65 10.07 0.67
N HIS A 172 -2.89 10.33 1.10
CA HIS A 172 -4.12 9.87 0.45
C HIS A 172 -4.12 8.35 0.21
N VAL A 173 -4.07 7.58 1.29
CA VAL A 173 -4.10 6.11 1.22
C VAL A 173 -5.50 5.61 1.55
N THR A 174 -6.15 4.96 0.59
CA THR A 174 -7.42 4.27 0.81
C THR A 174 -7.20 2.77 0.67
N ALA A 175 -7.46 2.03 1.75
CA ALA A 175 -7.40 0.58 1.74
C ALA A 175 -8.73 -0.01 2.21
N THR A 176 -9.34 -0.83 1.36
CA THR A 176 -10.63 -1.46 1.62
C THR A 176 -10.50 -2.97 1.56
N ASP A 177 -11.03 -3.68 2.56
CA ASP A 177 -11.07 -5.14 2.59
C ASP A 177 -9.68 -5.78 2.45
N LEU A 178 -8.70 -5.28 3.22
CA LEU A 178 -7.39 -5.92 3.34
C LEU A 178 -7.49 -7.19 4.17
N LYS A 179 -6.83 -8.26 3.72
CA LYS A 179 -6.72 -9.52 4.46
C LYS A 179 -5.25 -9.86 4.67
N LEU A 180 -4.69 -9.44 5.80
CA LEU A 180 -3.27 -9.56 6.11
C LEU A 180 -3.10 -10.53 7.27
N HIS A 181 -2.46 -11.67 7.02
CA HIS A 181 -2.29 -12.70 8.04
C HIS A 181 -1.03 -13.53 7.92
N ASN A 182 -0.63 -14.16 9.01
CA ASN A 182 0.61 -14.95 9.06
C ASN A 182 1.82 -14.11 8.58
N ASN A 183 1.82 -12.81 8.88
CA ASN A 183 2.94 -11.93 8.57
C ASN A 183 3.69 -11.59 9.85
N GLY A 184 5.00 -11.72 9.78
CA GLY A 184 5.91 -11.54 10.89
C GLY A 184 7.19 -12.32 10.64
N ASN A 185 8.30 -11.85 11.17
CA ASN A 185 9.55 -12.62 11.14
C ASN A 185 10.15 -12.73 12.54
N THR A 186 11.25 -13.48 12.67
CA THR A 186 11.88 -13.91 13.92
C THR A 186 12.23 -12.81 14.92
N LEU A 187 12.34 -11.55 14.48
CA LEU A 187 12.49 -10.41 15.37
C LEU A 187 11.13 -9.97 15.92
N LYS A 188 10.89 -10.27 17.20
CA LYS A 188 9.71 -9.84 17.94
C LYS A 188 9.55 -8.32 17.91
N ASP A 189 8.31 -7.84 17.72
CA ASP A 189 7.92 -6.42 17.74
C ASP A 189 8.34 -5.59 16.52
N TYR A 190 9.05 -6.17 15.55
CA TYR A 190 9.56 -5.42 14.38
C TYR A 190 8.70 -5.54 13.13
N PHE A 191 7.91 -6.62 13.03
CA PHE A 191 7.23 -7.00 11.80
C PHE A 191 5.74 -7.22 12.03
N HIS A 192 4.91 -6.78 11.11
CA HIS A 192 3.49 -6.53 11.34
C HIS A 192 2.65 -7.01 10.15
N ASN A 193 1.34 -7.20 10.38
CA ASN A 193 0.43 -7.37 9.25
C ASN A 193 0.40 -6.10 8.38
N ILE A 194 0.30 -4.92 8.99
CA ILE A 194 0.54 -3.65 8.31
C ILE A 194 1.37 -2.67 9.15
N TYR A 195 2.29 -1.96 8.50
CA TYR A 195 3.01 -0.83 9.07
C TYR A 195 2.80 0.44 8.25
N LEU A 196 2.16 1.44 8.86
CA LEU A 196 2.03 2.80 8.35
C LEU A 196 3.02 3.72 9.07
N ARG A 197 4.01 4.24 8.35
CA ARG A 197 5.07 5.08 8.92
C ARG A 197 5.21 6.40 8.16
N ARG A 198 4.93 7.54 8.81
CA ARG A 198 4.91 8.86 8.16
C ARG A 198 3.89 8.90 7.03
N VAL A 199 2.63 8.69 7.39
CA VAL A 199 1.54 8.61 6.42
C VAL A 199 0.43 9.57 6.82
N ALA A 200 -0.09 10.33 5.85
CA ALA A 200 -1.21 11.24 6.05
C ALA A 200 -2.45 10.78 5.27
N ASP A 201 -3.63 11.19 5.74
CA ASP A 201 -4.90 10.99 5.04
C ASP A 201 -5.18 9.52 4.70
N VAL A 202 -5.23 8.70 5.75
CA VAL A 202 -5.37 7.23 5.63
C VAL A 202 -6.77 6.79 5.96
N ARG A 203 -7.41 6.02 5.08
CA ARG A 203 -8.70 5.32 5.30
C ARG A 203 -8.44 3.82 5.22
N LEU A 204 -8.53 3.12 6.35
CA LEU A 204 -8.54 1.66 6.40
C LEU A 204 -9.95 1.19 6.74
N ILE A 205 -10.63 0.55 5.80
CA ILE A 205 -12.06 0.23 5.93
C ILE A 205 -12.26 -1.25 5.62
N GLN A 206 -13.13 -1.89 6.39
CA GLN A 206 -13.64 -3.21 6.07
C GLN A 206 -15.14 -3.11 5.83
N THR A 207 -15.62 -3.66 4.72
CA THR A 207 -17.02 -3.54 4.31
C THR A 207 -17.91 -4.60 4.95
N SER A 208 -17.33 -5.74 5.37
CA SER A 208 -18.04 -6.81 6.07
C SER A 208 -17.11 -7.59 7.00
N LYS A 209 -17.65 -8.27 8.01
CA LYS A 209 -16.85 -9.04 8.97
C LYS A 209 -15.89 -10.06 8.33
N ASN A 210 -16.23 -10.63 7.17
CA ASN A 210 -15.46 -11.69 6.52
C ASN A 210 -14.71 -11.23 5.25
N SER A 211 -14.75 -9.94 4.90
CA SER A 211 -14.07 -9.43 3.70
C SER A 211 -12.59 -9.13 3.93
N GLY A 212 -12.13 -9.07 5.18
CA GLY A 212 -10.76 -8.74 5.52
C GLY A 212 -10.41 -9.07 6.97
N GLY A 213 -9.23 -8.63 7.39
CA GLY A 213 -8.75 -8.70 8.76
C GLY A 213 -7.23 -8.59 8.86
N PHE A 214 -6.75 -8.30 10.07
CA PHE A 214 -5.32 -8.19 10.39
C PHE A 214 -5.01 -9.16 11.53
N TYR A 215 -4.61 -10.38 11.21
CA TYR A 215 -4.57 -11.45 12.20
C TYR A 215 -3.38 -12.39 12.12
N ALA A 216 -3.18 -13.18 13.19
CA ALA A 216 -2.17 -14.22 13.24
C ALA A 216 -0.74 -13.73 12.91
N SER A 217 -0.36 -12.50 13.28
CA SER A 217 1.06 -12.12 13.25
C SER A 217 1.80 -12.88 14.35
N PRO A 218 2.71 -13.83 14.03
CA PRO A 218 3.27 -14.71 15.05
C PRO A 218 4.26 -14.01 15.99
N ARG A 219 4.72 -12.80 15.63
CA ARG A 219 5.78 -12.09 16.36
C ARG A 219 5.60 -10.57 16.47
N GLY A 220 4.55 -9.98 15.88
CA GLY A 220 4.29 -8.55 16.04
C GLY A 220 2.81 -8.21 16.09
N HIS A 221 2.44 -7.08 15.47
CA HIS A 221 1.13 -6.46 15.62
C HIS A 221 0.22 -6.75 14.43
N GLY A 222 -1.08 -6.59 14.65
CA GLY A 222 -2.03 -6.44 13.54
C GLY A 222 -1.74 -5.16 12.77
N ILE A 223 -1.81 -4.01 13.45
CA ILE A 223 -1.62 -2.69 12.84
C ILE A 223 -0.57 -1.91 13.62
N ARG A 224 0.51 -1.53 12.96
CA ARG A 224 1.49 -0.56 13.47
C ARG A 224 1.32 0.78 12.77
N GLY A 225 1.26 1.84 13.54
CA GLY A 225 1.30 3.21 13.04
C GLY A 225 2.40 4.01 13.73
N SER A 226 3.19 4.78 13.00
CA SER A 226 4.06 5.80 13.59
C SER A 226 4.08 7.07 12.76
N HIS A 227 3.94 8.22 13.41
CA HIS A 227 3.89 9.52 12.75
C HIS A 227 2.78 9.62 11.70
N MET A 228 1.53 9.43 12.12
CA MET A 228 0.38 9.48 11.22
C MET A 228 -0.51 10.69 11.50
N THR A 229 -1.12 11.26 10.46
CA THR A 229 -2.06 12.39 10.60
C THR A 229 -3.33 12.13 9.79
N ASN A 230 -4.49 12.51 10.35
CA ASN A 230 -5.80 12.35 9.71
C ASN A 230 -6.04 10.91 9.27
N VAL A 231 -6.25 10.02 10.24
CA VAL A 231 -6.45 8.59 10.00
C VAL A 231 -7.88 8.21 10.39
N TYR A 232 -8.55 7.45 9.53
CA TYR A 232 -9.83 6.82 9.82
C TYR A 232 -9.72 5.31 9.64
N MET A 233 -10.10 4.56 10.68
CA MET A 233 -10.15 3.10 10.65
C MET A 233 -11.55 2.64 11.03
N SER A 234 -12.18 1.81 10.19
CA SER A 234 -13.59 1.44 10.35
C SER A 234 -13.86 -0.04 10.14
N ASN A 235 -14.63 -0.64 11.06
CA ASN A 235 -15.15 -2.02 10.97
C ASN A 235 -14.07 -3.12 10.91
N LEU A 236 -12.85 -2.83 11.37
CA LEU A 236 -11.73 -3.75 11.22
C LEU A 236 -11.80 -4.90 12.23
N GLU A 237 -11.49 -6.11 11.76
CA GLU A 237 -11.21 -7.29 12.58
C GLU A 237 -9.69 -7.42 12.79
N VAL A 238 -9.23 -7.36 14.04
CA VAL A 238 -7.79 -7.40 14.38
C VAL A 238 -7.57 -8.34 15.55
N TYR A 239 -7.01 -9.53 15.30
CA TYR A 239 -7.01 -10.61 16.30
C TYR A 239 -5.85 -11.60 16.16
N ASP A 240 -5.64 -12.42 17.20
CA ASP A 240 -4.62 -13.48 17.21
C ASP A 240 -3.18 -13.01 16.93
N ASN A 241 -2.87 -11.72 17.16
CA ASN A 241 -1.51 -11.21 16.97
C ASN A 241 -0.67 -11.44 18.24
N ALA A 242 0.62 -11.69 18.04
CA ALA A 242 1.54 -11.98 19.14
C ALA A 242 1.72 -10.80 20.09
N ASP A 243 1.77 -9.58 19.57
CA ASP A 243 1.82 -8.36 20.38
C ASP A 243 0.48 -7.60 20.26
N TYR A 244 0.49 -6.27 20.36
CA TYR A 244 -0.73 -5.44 20.32
C TYR A 244 -1.56 -5.69 19.06
N GLY A 245 -2.89 -5.56 19.17
CA GLY A 245 -3.75 -5.50 17.98
C GLY A 245 -3.43 -4.26 17.16
N ILE A 246 -3.56 -3.08 17.77
CA ILE A 246 -3.26 -1.78 17.17
C ILE A 246 -2.24 -1.03 18.04
N HIS A 247 -1.07 -0.74 17.47
CA HIS A 247 0.03 -0.05 18.15
C HIS A 247 0.43 1.21 17.39
N MET A 248 0.15 2.37 17.98
CA MET A 248 0.45 3.67 17.41
C MET A 248 1.57 4.40 18.17
N ASP A 249 2.29 5.28 17.49
CA ASP A 249 3.26 6.20 18.08
C ASP A 249 3.21 7.57 17.38
N THR A 250 3.13 8.66 18.15
CA THR A 250 3.18 10.04 17.63
C THR A 250 2.14 10.28 16.52
N VAL A 251 0.85 10.32 16.85
CA VAL A 251 -0.26 10.43 15.87
C VAL A 251 -1.20 11.59 16.17
N SER A 252 -1.79 12.14 15.11
CA SER A 252 -2.71 13.30 15.14
C SER A 252 -4.02 13.00 14.42
N ASN A 253 -5.16 13.39 14.98
CA ASN A 253 -6.48 13.22 14.37
C ASN A 253 -6.72 11.76 13.90
N VAL A 254 -6.55 10.80 14.80
CA VAL A 254 -6.89 9.39 14.54
C VAL A 254 -8.30 9.10 15.04
N ARG A 255 -9.11 8.52 14.17
CA ARG A 255 -10.52 8.22 14.41
C ARG A 255 -10.78 6.74 14.15
N LEU A 256 -11.18 6.04 15.20
CA LEU A 256 -11.49 4.61 15.15
C LEU A 256 -12.99 4.44 15.29
N HIS A 257 -13.60 3.68 14.38
CA HIS A 257 -15.03 3.44 14.33
C HIS A 257 -15.32 1.94 14.27
N SER A 258 -16.14 1.44 15.19
CA SER A 258 -16.64 0.06 15.17
C SER A 258 -15.55 -1.01 14.98
N LEU A 259 -14.46 -0.94 15.74
CA LEU A 259 -13.37 -1.92 15.65
C LEU A 259 -13.63 -3.15 16.52
N HIS A 260 -13.28 -4.33 16.00
CA HIS A 260 -13.27 -5.58 16.74
C HIS A 260 -11.82 -6.04 16.94
N VAL A 261 -11.25 -5.71 18.10
CA VAL A 261 -9.86 -6.00 18.45
C VAL A 261 -9.83 -6.94 19.65
N TYR A 262 -9.39 -8.19 19.47
CA TYR A 262 -9.48 -9.21 20.50
C TYR A 262 -8.40 -10.30 20.37
N HIS A 263 -8.10 -10.98 21.47
CA HIS A 263 -7.20 -12.14 21.51
C HIS A 263 -5.82 -11.85 20.93
N ASN A 264 -5.36 -10.60 21.06
CA ASN A 264 -3.98 -10.23 20.76
C ASN A 264 -3.11 -10.44 22.02
N CYS A 265 -1.86 -9.99 21.97
CA CYS A 265 -0.90 -10.15 23.07
C CYS A 265 -0.54 -11.61 23.41
N LEU A 266 -0.61 -12.51 22.43
CA LEU A 266 -0.32 -13.94 22.63
C LEU A 266 1.12 -14.22 23.08
N SER A 267 2.06 -13.32 22.81
CA SER A 267 3.46 -13.40 23.23
C SER A 267 3.68 -13.13 24.73
N LYS A 268 2.62 -12.72 25.45
CA LYS A 268 2.64 -12.33 26.88
C LYS A 268 3.63 -11.22 27.20
N LYS A 269 3.90 -10.33 26.24
CA LYS A 269 4.71 -9.12 26.45
C LYS A 269 4.08 -8.28 27.56
N GLN A 270 4.90 -7.90 28.55
CA GLN A 270 4.45 -7.08 29.66
C GLN A 270 3.85 -5.75 29.16
N GLY A 271 2.67 -5.39 29.66
CA GLY A 271 2.00 -4.14 29.30
C GLY A 271 1.34 -4.12 27.91
N CYS A 272 1.31 -5.27 27.21
CA CYS A 272 0.57 -5.43 25.97
C CYS A 272 -0.94 -5.32 26.22
N VAL A 273 -1.63 -4.63 25.31
CA VAL A 273 -3.09 -4.45 25.30
C VAL A 273 -3.59 -4.44 23.85
N GLU A 274 -4.91 -4.50 23.66
CA GLU A 274 -5.53 -4.56 22.34
C GLU A 274 -5.23 -3.32 21.48
N VAL A 275 -5.38 -2.13 22.04
CA VAL A 275 -5.11 -0.85 21.35
C VAL A 275 -4.27 0.04 22.24
N LYS A 276 -3.15 0.57 21.73
CA LYS A 276 -2.31 1.52 22.47
C LYS A 276 -1.63 2.54 21.57
N CYS A 277 -1.57 3.78 22.04
CA CYS A 277 -0.76 4.85 21.46
C CYS A 277 0.36 5.25 22.44
N PHE A 278 1.55 5.45 21.90
CA PHE A 278 2.75 5.91 22.62
C PHE A 278 3.28 7.23 22.04
N GLY A 279 4.18 7.87 22.78
CA GLY A 279 4.84 9.09 22.33
C GLY A 279 4.17 10.37 22.83
N PRO A 280 4.75 11.54 22.50
CA PRO A 280 4.34 12.83 23.04
C PRO A 280 2.99 13.33 22.47
N GLN A 281 2.59 12.82 21.30
CA GLN A 281 1.34 13.20 20.64
C GLN A 281 0.52 11.94 20.34
N CYS A 282 -0.61 11.80 21.02
CA CYS A 282 -1.53 10.68 20.86
C CYS A 282 -2.97 11.19 20.84
N ASP A 283 -3.34 11.83 19.74
CA ASP A 283 -4.71 12.25 19.50
C ASP A 283 -5.48 11.12 18.80
N VAL A 284 -6.12 10.28 19.60
CA VAL A 284 -6.88 9.10 19.16
C VAL A 284 -8.27 9.15 19.77
N ASN A 285 -9.28 9.28 18.91
CA ASN A 285 -10.67 9.06 19.27
C ASN A 285 -11.06 7.61 18.95
N VAL A 286 -11.14 6.77 19.99
CA VAL A 286 -11.46 5.34 19.86
C VAL A 286 -12.96 5.05 19.58
N ASN A 287 -13.83 6.06 19.68
CA ASN A 287 -15.27 5.96 19.48
C ASN A 287 -15.76 7.06 18.51
N ALA A 288 -15.06 7.22 17.38
CA ALA A 288 -15.43 8.22 16.39
C ALA A 288 -16.76 7.87 15.70
N PRO A 289 -17.54 8.87 15.25
CA PRO A 289 -18.66 8.62 14.35
C PRO A 289 -18.17 8.08 13.00
N ALA A 290 -19.08 7.44 12.27
CA ALA A 290 -18.81 7.03 10.90
C ALA A 290 -18.51 8.24 9.99
N GLU A 291 -17.62 8.06 9.00
CA GLU A 291 -17.46 8.98 7.85
C GLU A 291 -18.58 8.82 6.82
#